data_AF-A0A428T7N9-F1
#
_entry.id   AF-A0A428T7N9-F1
#
_cell.length_a   1.000
_cell.length_b   1.000
_cell.length_c   1.000
_cell.angle_alpha   90.00
_cell.angle_beta   90.00
_cell.angle_gamma   90.00
#
_symmetry.space_group_name_H-M   'P 1'
#
loop_
_entity.id
_entity.type
_entity.pdbx_description
1 polymer ?
#
loop_
_entity_poly.entity_id
_entity_poly.type
_entity_poly.pdbx_seq_one_letter_code
_entity_poly.pdbx_strand_id
1 'polypeptide(L)'
;MARTRSFLCMEAATLYGLERVENGSPGRYEYQLGGIPIIELIGMNSSSPEMISTSLGHICHILMLASHYLAIRLPAAITLPHRDYPRPTIFNLASSYRKGDPVFPSQTGAATPNSTAGDADSQHVSRPRPLFIDKPLSQLIKEDPATYSYFIEGVTLLAYNIAWACSTQGVPVGEKGSFEDICNMGRNLYNLLINQQSTGTDGKPTHLGQFSHGTAYNFLSAAEGTELAKNFKLPNPIKLADKLKKKLLSEAPTPDWEVLDDDAWKVEETPVGKPSEDKSSPRRGSSGWMKVKNR
;
A
#
# COMPACT_ATOMS: atom_id res chain seq x y z
N MET A 1 7.37 -22.01 24.74
CA MET A 1 7.32 -20.65 24.15
C MET A 1 7.07 -20.68 22.65
N ALA A 2 8.02 -21.03 21.76
CA ALA A 2 7.82 -20.91 20.29
C ALA A 2 6.47 -21.45 19.77
N ARG A 3 6.16 -22.74 20.01
CA ARG A 3 4.84 -23.35 19.67
C ARG A 3 3.64 -22.57 20.21
N THR A 4 3.73 -22.04 21.44
CA THR A 4 2.68 -21.22 22.07
C THR A 4 2.46 -19.90 21.31
N ARG A 5 3.54 -19.28 20.83
CA ARG A 5 3.47 -18.04 20.03
C ARG A 5 2.86 -18.31 18.65
N SER A 6 3.31 -19.37 17.99
CA SER A 6 2.76 -19.84 16.71
C SER A 6 1.26 -20.11 16.82
N PHE A 7 0.85 -20.87 17.84
CA PHE A 7 -0.57 -21.11 18.16
C PHE A 7 -1.34 -19.80 18.37
N LEU A 8 -0.89 -18.90 19.25
CA LEU A 8 -1.58 -17.62 19.48
C LEU A 8 -1.68 -16.74 18.22
N CYS A 9 -0.69 -16.77 17.32
CA CYS A 9 -0.74 -16.07 16.04
C CYS A 9 -1.78 -16.68 15.09
N MET A 10 -1.85 -18.01 15.03
CA MET A 10 -2.79 -18.74 14.18
C MET A 10 -4.23 -18.58 14.68
N GLU A 11 -4.49 -18.81 15.97
CA GLU A 11 -5.82 -18.63 16.57
C GLU A 11 -6.33 -17.19 16.42
N ALA A 12 -5.47 -16.19 16.67
CA ALA A 12 -5.86 -14.80 16.47
C ALA A 12 -6.12 -14.47 15.00
N ALA A 13 -5.37 -15.04 14.05
CA ALA A 13 -5.63 -14.85 12.64
C ALA A 13 -6.97 -15.47 12.21
N THR A 14 -7.28 -16.68 12.67
CA THR A 14 -8.58 -17.34 12.46
C THR A 14 -9.73 -16.53 13.07
N LEU A 15 -9.59 -16.05 14.31
CA LEU A 15 -10.60 -15.23 14.99
C LEU A 15 -10.78 -13.83 14.36
N TYR A 16 -9.76 -13.30 13.70
CA TYR A 16 -9.86 -12.07 12.89
C TYR A 16 -10.36 -12.35 11.46
N GLY A 17 -10.72 -13.59 11.13
CA GLY A 17 -11.22 -13.98 9.81
C GLY A 17 -10.18 -13.76 8.70
N LEU A 18 -8.90 -14.03 8.95
CA LEU A 18 -7.86 -14.02 7.91
C LEU A 18 -8.00 -15.28 7.04
N GLU A 19 -8.64 -15.10 5.89
CA GLU A 19 -9.01 -16.20 4.99
C GLU A 19 -8.36 -16.04 3.61
N ARG A 20 -8.29 -17.15 2.89
CA ARG A 20 -7.82 -17.23 1.50
C ARG A 20 -8.91 -17.84 0.63
N VAL A 21 -9.51 -17.02 -0.22
CA VAL A 21 -10.63 -17.37 -1.10
C VAL A 21 -10.09 -17.64 -2.52
N GLU A 22 -10.60 -18.65 -3.22
CA GLU A 22 -10.24 -18.91 -4.62
C GLU A 22 -11.10 -18.04 -5.55
N ASN A 23 -10.48 -17.10 -6.27
CA ASN A 23 -11.18 -16.17 -7.16
C ASN A 23 -11.23 -16.73 -8.59
N GLY A 24 -12.28 -17.51 -8.87
CA GLY A 24 -12.85 -17.74 -10.21
C GLY A 24 -12.01 -18.58 -11.20
N SER A 25 -10.69 -18.56 -11.08
CA SER A 25 -9.75 -19.37 -11.86
C SER A 25 -8.85 -20.18 -10.93
N PRO A 26 -8.59 -21.47 -11.22
CA PRO A 26 -7.89 -22.37 -10.31
C PRO A 26 -6.49 -21.85 -9.98
N GLY A 27 -6.19 -21.75 -8.68
CA GLY A 27 -4.92 -21.25 -8.16
C GLY A 27 -4.78 -19.72 -8.08
N ARG A 28 -5.78 -18.94 -8.53
CA ARG A 28 -5.83 -17.49 -8.23
C ARG A 28 -6.54 -17.29 -6.89
N TYR A 29 -5.81 -16.72 -5.93
CA TYR A 29 -6.33 -16.52 -4.58
C TYR A 29 -6.45 -15.05 -4.21
N GLU A 30 -7.58 -14.69 -3.63
CA GLU A 30 -7.77 -13.47 -2.86
C GLU A 30 -7.58 -13.75 -1.36
N TYR A 31 -7.32 -12.69 -0.61
CA TYR A 31 -7.11 -12.75 0.83
C TYR A 31 -8.03 -11.73 1.48
N GLN A 32 -8.72 -12.14 2.54
CA GLN A 32 -9.69 -11.30 3.25
C GLN A 32 -9.36 -11.29 4.74
N LEU A 33 -9.79 -10.25 5.46
CA LEU A 33 -9.68 -10.17 6.91
C LEU A 33 -10.98 -9.61 7.49
N GLY A 34 -11.76 -10.50 8.12
CA GLY A 34 -13.09 -10.19 8.63
C GLY A 34 -14.10 -9.94 7.51
N GLY A 35 -13.99 -10.68 6.39
CA GLY A 35 -14.80 -10.49 5.18
C GLY A 35 -14.44 -9.26 4.33
N ILE A 36 -13.42 -8.48 4.72
CA ILE A 36 -12.93 -7.33 3.96
C ILE A 36 -11.68 -7.74 3.16
N PRO A 37 -11.65 -7.57 1.82
CA PRO A 37 -10.45 -7.82 1.01
C PRO A 37 -9.20 -7.09 1.52
N ILE A 38 -8.08 -7.81 1.55
CA ILE A 38 -6.75 -7.27 1.83
C ILE A 38 -6.24 -6.57 0.58
N ILE A 39 -6.01 -5.25 0.68
CA ILE A 39 -5.66 -4.41 -0.46
C ILE A 39 -4.31 -4.82 -1.08
N GLU A 40 -4.30 -5.12 -2.38
CA GLU A 40 -3.06 -5.24 -3.14
C GLU A 40 -2.54 -3.84 -3.48
N LEU A 41 -1.27 -3.57 -3.18
CA LEU A 41 -0.72 -2.22 -3.34
C LEU A 41 -0.68 -1.74 -4.80
N ILE A 42 -0.55 -2.67 -5.77
CA ILE A 42 -0.44 -2.34 -7.20
C ILE A 42 -1.80 -1.89 -7.73
N GLY A 43 -2.84 -2.72 -7.60
CA GLY A 43 -4.20 -2.40 -8.06
C GLY A 43 -4.94 -1.33 -7.24
N MET A 44 -4.28 -0.64 -6.30
CA MET A 44 -4.93 0.24 -5.33
C MET A 44 -5.75 1.37 -5.95
N ASN A 45 -5.39 1.84 -7.16
CA ASN A 45 -6.18 2.83 -7.92
C ASN A 45 -7.64 2.39 -8.20
N SER A 46 -7.93 1.09 -8.21
CA SER A 46 -9.26 0.52 -8.47
C SER A 46 -10.18 0.47 -7.25
N SER A 47 -9.66 0.72 -6.05
CA SER A 47 -10.38 0.56 -4.78
C SER A 47 -10.84 1.89 -4.19
N SER A 48 -11.93 1.88 -3.44
CA SER A 48 -12.43 3.10 -2.79
C SER A 48 -11.55 3.54 -1.62
N PRO A 49 -11.52 4.84 -1.26
CA PRO A 49 -10.73 5.34 -0.14
C PRO A 49 -11.08 4.68 1.20
N GLU A 50 -12.36 4.35 1.39
CA GLU A 50 -12.89 3.69 2.58
C GLU A 50 -12.42 2.24 2.67
N MET A 51 -12.46 1.51 1.55
CA MET A 51 -11.96 0.13 1.46
C MET A 51 -10.46 0.07 1.74
N ILE A 52 -9.68 0.96 1.11
CA ILE A 52 -8.23 1.07 1.32
C ILE A 52 -7.92 1.35 2.80
N SER A 53 -8.57 2.37 3.38
CA SER A 53 -8.35 2.78 4.77
C SER A 53 -8.76 1.71 5.78
N THR A 54 -9.87 1.01 5.55
CA THR A 54 -10.36 -0.04 6.45
C THR A 54 -9.46 -1.28 6.36
N SER A 55 -9.09 -1.69 5.14
CA SER A 55 -8.16 -2.81 4.90
C SER A 55 -6.79 -2.56 5.54
N LEU A 56 -6.22 -1.35 5.40
CA LEU A 56 -4.97 -0.97 6.06
C LEU A 56 -5.08 -0.98 7.60
N GLY A 57 -6.20 -0.54 8.17
CA GLY A 57 -6.46 -0.64 9.61
C GLY A 57 -6.53 -2.07 10.12
N HIS A 58 -7.23 -2.94 9.39
CA HIS A 58 -7.32 -4.38 9.64
C HIS A 58 -5.93 -5.04 9.62
N ILE A 59 -5.12 -4.76 8.59
CA ILE A 59 -3.74 -5.22 8.46
C ILE A 59 -2.87 -4.75 9.64
N CYS A 60 -2.96 -3.47 10.02
CA CYS A 60 -2.19 -2.93 11.15
C CYS A 60 -2.51 -3.65 12.45
N HIS A 61 -3.79 -3.93 12.71
CA HIS A 61 -4.22 -4.54 13.96
C HIS A 61 -3.72 -5.99 14.09
N ILE A 62 -3.94 -6.83 13.07
CA ILE A 62 -3.47 -8.23 13.10
C ILE A 62 -1.93 -8.31 13.14
N LEU A 63 -1.23 -7.44 12.41
CA LEU A 63 0.24 -7.44 12.36
C LEU A 63 0.85 -7.03 13.70
N MET A 64 0.26 -6.05 14.39
CA MET A 64 0.70 -5.65 15.73
C MET A 64 0.39 -6.73 16.78
N LEU A 65 -0.77 -7.39 16.70
CA LEU A 65 -1.15 -8.49 17.59
C LEU A 65 -0.23 -9.71 17.42
N ALA A 66 0.04 -10.11 16.17
CA ALA A 66 1.02 -11.15 15.86
C ALA A 66 2.44 -10.77 16.32
N SER A 67 2.87 -9.53 16.09
CA SER A 67 4.17 -9.03 16.54
C SER A 67 4.31 -9.10 18.07
N HIS A 68 3.24 -8.79 18.81
CA HIS A 68 3.19 -8.93 20.26
C HIS A 68 3.33 -10.39 20.70
N TYR A 69 2.58 -11.33 20.12
CA TYR A 69 2.69 -12.75 20.48
C TYR A 69 4.05 -13.37 20.11
N LEU A 70 4.61 -13.02 18.95
CA LEU A 70 5.99 -13.40 18.57
C LEU A 70 7.05 -12.70 19.46
N ALA A 71 6.66 -11.63 20.16
CA ALA A 71 7.54 -10.68 20.84
C ALA A 71 8.67 -10.17 19.91
N ILE A 72 8.30 -9.82 18.68
CA ILE A 72 9.17 -9.13 17.71
C ILE A 72 8.85 -7.64 17.67
N ARG A 73 9.82 -6.84 17.21
CA ARG A 73 9.71 -5.39 17.06
C ARG A 73 9.87 -5.09 15.58
N LEU A 74 8.80 -4.63 14.94
CA LEU A 74 8.80 -4.32 13.51
C LEU A 74 9.81 -3.20 13.19
N PRO A 75 10.48 -3.20 12.02
CA PRO A 75 11.45 -2.15 11.67
C PRO A 75 10.84 -0.75 11.62
N ALA A 76 9.60 -0.63 11.10
CA ALA A 76 8.82 0.59 11.13
C ALA A 76 7.78 0.51 12.26
N ALA A 77 7.84 1.44 13.22
CA ALA A 77 6.90 1.47 14.35
C ALA A 77 5.49 1.85 13.86
N ILE A 78 4.49 1.05 14.22
CA ILE A 78 3.07 1.30 13.94
C ILE A 78 2.40 1.82 15.22
N THR A 79 1.64 2.92 15.09
CA THR A 79 0.72 3.39 16.11
C THR A 79 -0.70 3.00 15.71
N LEU A 80 -1.36 2.19 16.55
CA LEU A 80 -2.78 1.86 16.42
C LEU A 80 -3.66 3.06 16.86
N PRO A 81 -4.94 3.13 16.44
CA PRO A 81 -5.87 4.17 16.89
C PRO A 81 -5.90 4.35 18.42
N HIS A 82 -5.84 5.60 18.86
CA HIS A 82 -5.95 5.99 20.28
C HIS A 82 -6.81 7.26 20.43
N ARG A 83 -7.05 7.67 21.68
CA ARG A 83 -7.92 8.81 22.06
C ARG A 83 -7.65 10.08 21.24
N ASP A 84 -6.39 10.35 20.96
CA ASP A 84 -5.90 11.62 20.42
C ASP A 84 -5.60 11.52 18.91
N TYR A 85 -5.74 10.31 18.33
CA TYR A 85 -5.64 10.06 16.90
C TYR A 85 -6.36 8.75 16.49
N PRO A 86 -7.52 8.81 15.79
CA PRO A 86 -8.41 7.65 15.57
C PRO A 86 -8.05 6.79 14.33
N ARG A 87 -6.90 7.02 13.68
CA ARG A 87 -6.46 6.28 12.48
C ARG A 87 -5.10 5.61 12.71
N PRO A 88 -4.79 4.49 12.05
CA PRO A 88 -3.46 3.89 12.11
C PRO A 88 -2.40 4.81 11.47
N THR A 89 -1.19 4.80 12.02
CA THR A 89 -0.02 5.48 11.43
C THR A 89 1.27 4.67 11.56
N ILE A 90 2.29 5.03 10.77
CA ILE A 90 3.58 4.33 10.74
C ILE A 90 4.77 5.30 10.59
N PHE A 91 5.84 5.09 11.35
CA PHE A 91 7.07 5.88 11.27
C PHE A 91 8.04 5.31 10.22
N ASN A 92 8.92 6.14 9.63
CA ASN A 92 10.07 5.59 8.88
C ASN A 92 11.02 4.83 9.81
N LEU A 93 11.87 3.98 9.21
CA LEU A 93 12.88 3.21 9.93
C LEU A 93 13.81 4.08 10.81
N ALA A 94 14.12 5.30 10.38
CA ALA A 94 15.04 6.18 11.09
C ALA A 94 14.42 6.79 12.36
N SER A 95 13.12 7.09 12.35
CA SER A 95 12.35 7.73 13.44
C SER A 95 11.70 6.72 14.38
N SER A 96 11.55 5.47 13.94
CA SER A 96 10.91 4.40 14.71
C SER A 96 11.63 4.17 16.04
N TYR A 97 10.86 4.14 17.12
CA TYR A 97 11.33 3.95 18.50
C TYR A 97 12.32 5.03 19.02
N ARG A 98 12.44 6.19 18.36
CA ARG A 98 13.09 7.35 18.96
C ARG A 98 12.30 7.86 20.17
N LYS A 99 13.00 8.46 21.12
CA LYS A 99 12.38 9.25 22.20
C LYS A 99 12.20 10.68 21.69
N GLY A 100 10.96 11.16 21.68
CA GLY A 100 10.57 12.49 21.23
C GLY A 100 9.10 12.49 20.85
N ASP A 101 8.40 13.60 21.09
CA ASP A 101 6.94 13.65 20.93
C ASP A 101 6.52 13.66 19.45
N PRO A 102 5.66 12.72 19.01
CA PRO A 102 5.27 12.59 17.61
C PRO A 102 4.14 13.56 17.25
N VAL A 103 4.36 14.40 16.24
CA VAL A 103 3.33 15.33 15.74
C VAL A 103 2.42 14.60 14.76
N PHE A 104 1.26 14.15 15.25
CA PHE A 104 0.28 13.43 14.45
C PHE A 104 -0.43 14.33 13.42
N PRO A 105 -0.84 13.82 12.23
CA PRO A 105 -1.38 14.63 11.15
C PRO A 105 -2.59 15.52 11.48
N SER A 106 -3.38 15.18 12.51
CA SER A 106 -4.57 15.94 12.92
C SER A 106 -4.32 16.98 14.02
N GLN A 107 -3.10 17.05 14.58
CA GLN A 107 -2.77 17.95 15.70
C GLN A 107 -2.21 19.31 15.25
N THR A 108 -2.15 19.55 13.93
CA THR A 108 -1.64 20.78 13.29
C THR A 108 -2.43 22.04 13.63
N GLY A 109 -3.62 21.93 14.24
CA GLY A 109 -4.46 23.07 14.65
C GLY A 109 -4.23 23.61 16.07
N ALA A 110 -3.36 23.01 16.88
CA ALA A 110 -3.26 23.33 18.32
C ALA A 110 -1.85 23.64 18.85
N ALA A 111 -0.80 23.57 18.02
CA ALA A 111 0.57 23.79 18.44
C ALA A 111 1.04 25.24 18.18
N THR A 112 0.83 26.14 19.13
CA THR A 112 1.56 27.42 19.18
C THR A 112 3.06 27.13 19.36
N PRO A 113 3.95 27.57 18.45
CA PRO A 113 5.38 27.31 18.57
C PRO A 113 5.99 28.22 19.63
N ASN A 114 5.93 27.80 20.90
CA ASN A 114 6.48 28.53 22.04
C ASN A 114 8.01 28.35 22.14
N SER A 115 8.70 28.55 21.02
CA SER A 115 10.14 28.38 20.86
C SER A 115 10.88 29.60 21.41
N THR A 116 11.21 29.58 22.69
CA THR A 116 12.27 30.44 23.24
C THR A 116 13.57 30.14 22.49
N ALA A 117 14.14 31.15 21.83
CA ALA A 117 15.32 30.96 20.97
C ALA A 117 16.55 30.54 21.79
N GLY A 118 17.30 29.54 21.29
CA GLY A 118 18.60 29.21 21.89
C GLY A 118 19.08 27.76 21.86
N ASP A 119 18.80 26.96 20.82
CA ASP A 119 19.70 25.85 20.49
C ASP A 119 19.75 25.58 18.98
N ALA A 120 20.86 25.03 18.48
CA ALA A 120 21.15 24.78 17.08
C ALA A 120 21.02 23.30 16.68
N ASP A 121 20.65 22.41 17.61
CA ASP A 121 20.26 21.03 17.28
C ASP A 121 18.80 20.99 16.80
N SER A 122 18.60 20.77 15.51
CA SER A 122 17.28 20.69 14.89
C SER A 122 16.61 19.36 15.22
N GLN A 123 15.99 19.30 16.41
CA GLN A 123 15.23 18.14 16.88
C GLN A 123 14.31 17.61 15.78
N HIS A 124 14.67 16.45 15.23
CA HIS A 124 14.10 15.95 13.98
C HIS A 124 12.69 15.38 14.23
N VAL A 125 11.70 16.28 14.28
CA VAL A 125 10.29 15.99 14.59
C VAL A 125 9.83 14.75 13.83
N SER A 126 9.48 13.71 14.58
CA SER A 126 9.13 12.41 14.02
C SER A 126 7.67 12.43 13.56
N ARG A 127 7.44 12.84 12.31
CA ARG A 127 6.11 12.87 11.69
C ARG A 127 5.70 11.48 11.21
N PRO A 128 4.72 10.81 11.85
CA PRO A 128 4.22 9.52 11.40
C PRO A 128 3.37 9.67 10.14
N ARG A 129 3.27 8.58 9.37
CA ARG A 129 2.62 8.56 8.04
C ARG A 129 1.21 8.00 8.21
N PRO A 130 0.19 8.63 7.62
CA PRO A 130 -1.17 8.12 7.66
C PRO A 130 -1.27 6.79 6.90
N LEU A 131 -2.02 5.84 7.46
CA LEU A 131 -2.39 4.59 6.79
C LEU A 131 -3.89 4.58 6.44
N PHE A 132 -4.36 5.72 5.93
CA PHE A 132 -5.71 5.96 5.44
C PHE A 132 -5.67 7.08 4.39
N ILE A 133 -6.73 7.17 3.58
CA ILE A 133 -7.01 8.26 2.63
C ILE A 133 -8.52 8.52 2.61
N ASP A 134 -8.91 9.79 2.47
CA ASP A 134 -10.33 10.19 2.40
C ASP A 134 -10.76 10.58 0.95
N LYS A 135 -9.87 10.39 -0.04
CA LYS A 135 -10.09 10.69 -1.47
C LYS A 135 -9.34 9.69 -2.37
N PRO A 136 -9.79 9.45 -3.62
CA PRO A 136 -9.09 8.57 -4.56
C PRO A 136 -7.65 9.03 -4.84
N LEU A 137 -6.73 8.08 -5.04
CA LEU A 137 -5.30 8.36 -5.25
C LEU A 137 -5.02 9.30 -6.43
N SER A 138 -5.79 9.15 -7.52
CA SER A 138 -5.72 9.97 -8.74
C SER A 138 -6.19 11.42 -8.56
N GLN A 139 -6.94 11.70 -7.50
CA GLN A 139 -7.32 13.05 -7.05
C GLN A 139 -6.30 13.56 -6.02
N LEU A 140 -5.98 12.75 -5.01
CA LEU A 140 -5.06 13.11 -3.92
C LEU A 140 -3.69 13.56 -4.44
N ILE A 141 -3.14 12.89 -5.46
CA ILE A 141 -1.85 13.27 -6.06
C ILE A 141 -1.88 14.65 -6.76
N LYS A 142 -3.06 15.12 -7.19
CA LYS A 142 -3.23 16.43 -7.84
C LYS A 142 -3.47 17.55 -6.84
N GLU A 143 -4.23 17.27 -5.78
CA GLU A 143 -4.58 18.23 -4.73
C GLU A 143 -3.47 18.39 -3.68
N ASP A 144 -2.91 17.29 -3.18
CA ASP A 144 -1.82 17.27 -2.20
C ASP A 144 -0.78 16.18 -2.53
N PRO A 145 0.20 16.51 -3.40
CA PRO A 145 1.31 15.63 -3.73
C PRO A 145 2.16 15.21 -2.51
N ALA A 146 2.14 15.97 -1.42
CA ALA A 146 2.89 15.68 -0.21
C ALA A 146 2.18 14.62 0.62
N THR A 147 0.89 14.79 0.95
CA THR A 147 0.10 13.77 1.66
C THR A 147 0.00 12.47 0.85
N TYR A 148 -0.16 12.55 -0.47
CA TYR A 148 -0.02 11.38 -1.36
C TYR A 148 1.31 10.66 -1.14
N SER A 149 2.43 11.38 -1.15
CA SER A 149 3.76 10.77 -1.01
C SER A 149 4.01 10.21 0.39
N TYR A 150 3.51 10.85 1.46
CA TYR A 150 3.54 10.33 2.83
C TYR A 150 2.71 9.04 2.97
N PHE A 151 1.54 8.96 2.34
CA PHE A 151 0.70 7.76 2.33
C PHE A 151 1.37 6.60 1.57
N ILE A 152 1.91 6.85 0.37
CA ILE A 152 2.61 5.82 -0.42
C ILE A 152 3.85 5.28 0.32
N GLU A 153 4.62 6.13 1.01
CA GLU A 153 5.70 5.66 1.88
C GLU A 153 5.16 4.84 3.06
N GLY A 154 4.04 5.26 3.66
CA GLY A 154 3.37 4.55 4.75
C GLY A 154 2.97 3.12 4.39
N VAL A 155 2.18 2.93 3.33
CA VAL A 155 1.73 1.59 2.90
C VAL A 155 2.90 0.71 2.44
N THR A 156 3.95 1.32 1.90
CA THR A 156 5.20 0.61 1.58
C THR A 156 5.92 0.11 2.83
N LEU A 157 6.01 0.93 3.89
CA LEU A 157 6.60 0.53 5.16
C LEU A 157 5.77 -0.56 5.85
N LEU A 158 4.44 -0.59 5.66
CA LEU A 158 3.57 -1.66 6.13
C LEU A 158 3.86 -2.99 5.42
N ALA A 159 3.96 -3.00 4.09
CA ALA A 159 4.36 -4.18 3.33
C ALA A 159 5.79 -4.66 3.68
N TYR A 160 6.72 -3.71 3.88
CA TYR A 160 8.09 -4.02 4.34
C TYR A 160 8.09 -4.68 5.73
N ASN A 161 7.28 -4.17 6.68
CA ASN A 161 7.12 -4.79 7.99
C ASN A 161 6.59 -6.23 7.92
N ILE A 162 5.60 -6.50 7.05
CA ILE A 162 5.07 -7.85 6.85
C ILE A 162 6.15 -8.77 6.27
N ALA A 163 6.85 -8.33 5.22
CA ALA A 163 7.92 -9.10 4.59
C ALA A 163 9.11 -9.36 5.54
N TRP A 164 9.44 -8.40 6.39
CA TRP A 164 10.43 -8.56 7.46
C TRP A 164 9.95 -9.56 8.52
N ALA A 165 8.70 -9.44 8.99
CA ALA A 165 8.14 -10.38 9.95
C ALA A 165 8.20 -11.82 9.41
N CYS A 166 7.76 -12.05 8.16
CA CYS A 166 7.92 -13.33 7.46
C CYS A 166 9.38 -13.82 7.50
N SER A 167 10.32 -12.95 7.12
CA SER A 167 11.75 -13.27 7.07
C SER A 167 12.33 -13.68 8.43
N THR A 168 11.94 -13.02 9.53
CA THR A 168 12.40 -13.38 10.90
C THR A 168 11.90 -14.74 11.38
N GLN A 169 10.82 -15.25 10.78
CA GLN A 169 10.17 -16.50 11.18
C GLN A 169 10.42 -17.64 10.18
N GLY A 170 11.27 -17.42 9.17
CA GLY A 170 11.62 -18.41 8.14
C GLY A 170 10.57 -18.58 7.04
N VAL A 171 9.57 -17.69 6.96
CA VAL A 171 8.47 -17.78 5.99
C VAL A 171 8.87 -17.10 4.67
N PRO A 172 8.78 -17.78 3.51
CA PRO A 172 9.24 -17.24 2.23
C PRO A 172 8.27 -16.18 1.67
N VAL A 173 8.82 -15.04 1.26
CA VAL A 173 8.12 -13.94 0.60
C VAL A 173 8.41 -13.99 -0.91
N GLY A 174 8.04 -15.11 -1.54
CA GLY A 174 8.25 -15.35 -2.98
C GLY A 174 9.71 -15.21 -3.44
N GLU A 175 9.95 -14.51 -4.57
CA GLU A 175 11.31 -14.28 -5.06
C GLU A 175 12.06 -13.28 -4.18
N LYS A 176 13.32 -13.60 -3.85
CA LYS A 176 14.15 -12.85 -2.89
C LYS A 176 14.51 -11.45 -3.39
N GLY A 177 13.68 -10.46 -3.03
CA GLY A 177 13.82 -9.06 -3.40
C GLY A 177 12.79 -8.57 -4.43
N SER A 178 11.86 -9.43 -4.84
CA SER A 178 10.74 -9.07 -5.70
C SER A 178 9.81 -8.06 -5.02
N PHE A 179 9.59 -6.95 -5.72
CA PHE A 179 8.67 -5.89 -5.30
C PHE A 179 7.23 -6.41 -5.24
N GLU A 180 6.82 -7.21 -6.21
CA GLU A 180 5.43 -7.65 -6.39
C GLU A 180 5.08 -8.72 -5.34
N ASP A 181 6.06 -9.56 -4.98
CA ASP A 181 5.97 -10.47 -3.85
C ASP A 181 5.88 -9.78 -2.49
N ILE A 182 6.60 -8.67 -2.28
CA ILE A 182 6.53 -7.89 -1.04
C ILE A 182 5.19 -7.15 -0.93
N CYS A 183 4.70 -6.57 -2.04
CA CYS A 183 3.42 -5.88 -2.12
C CYS A 183 2.19 -6.80 -1.93
N ASN A 184 2.36 -8.12 -2.08
CA ASN A 184 1.33 -9.13 -1.86
C ASN A 184 1.04 -9.38 -0.37
N MET A 185 0.64 -8.33 0.35
CA MET A 185 0.48 -8.30 1.81
C MET A 185 -0.43 -9.41 2.34
N GLY A 186 -1.56 -9.68 1.68
CA GLY A 186 -2.52 -10.71 2.10
C GLY A 186 -1.93 -12.12 2.08
N ARG A 187 -1.28 -12.50 0.97
CA ARG A 187 -0.54 -13.75 0.83
C ARG A 187 0.54 -13.88 1.91
N ASN A 188 1.27 -12.81 2.16
CA ASN A 188 2.39 -12.82 3.10
C ASN A 188 1.91 -12.95 4.56
N LEU A 189 0.82 -12.26 4.94
CA LEU A 189 0.15 -12.43 6.24
C LEU A 189 -0.43 -13.84 6.40
N TYR A 190 -1.15 -14.34 5.39
CA TYR A 190 -1.71 -15.70 5.42
C TYR A 190 -0.61 -16.75 5.56
N ASN A 191 0.51 -16.59 4.85
CA ASN A 191 1.65 -17.49 4.98
C ASN A 191 2.35 -17.40 6.35
N LEU A 192 2.43 -16.21 6.94
CA LEU A 192 3.02 -16.00 8.27
C LEU A 192 2.16 -16.58 9.40
N LEU A 193 0.84 -16.47 9.29
CA LEU A 193 -0.08 -16.70 10.41
C LEU A 193 -0.88 -17.99 10.28
N ILE A 194 -1.33 -18.37 9.09
CA ILE A 194 -2.16 -19.56 8.86
C ILE A 194 -1.37 -20.72 8.24
N ASN A 195 -0.54 -20.47 7.22
CA ASN A 195 0.21 -21.51 6.50
C ASN A 195 1.46 -22.01 7.25
N GLN A 196 1.31 -22.31 8.56
CA GLN A 196 2.35 -22.82 9.47
C GLN A 196 3.08 -24.06 8.91
N GLN A 197 2.40 -24.83 8.07
CA GLN A 197 2.73 -26.23 7.78
C GLN A 197 3.44 -26.44 6.44
N SER A 198 3.53 -25.43 5.58
CA SER A 198 4.38 -25.53 4.37
C SER A 198 5.86 -25.57 4.79
N THR A 199 6.49 -26.74 4.68
CA THR A 199 7.91 -26.95 4.97
C THR A 199 8.77 -25.89 4.29
N GLY A 200 9.81 -25.40 4.98
CA GLY A 200 10.81 -24.55 4.34
C GLY A 200 11.50 -25.27 3.16
N THR A 201 12.23 -24.52 2.34
CA THR A 201 12.91 -25.04 1.12
C THR A 201 13.83 -26.25 1.36
N ASP A 202 14.25 -26.45 2.60
CA ASP A 202 15.15 -27.51 3.06
C ASP A 202 14.38 -28.73 3.67
N GLY A 203 13.05 -28.78 3.55
CA GLY A 203 12.20 -29.80 4.19
C GLY A 203 12.04 -29.62 5.72
N LYS A 204 12.61 -28.57 6.30
CA LYS A 204 12.58 -28.28 7.75
C LYS A 204 11.23 -27.66 8.17
N PRO A 205 10.73 -27.96 9.40
CA PRO A 205 9.50 -27.36 9.91
C PRO A 205 9.66 -25.86 10.15
N THR A 206 8.59 -25.08 9.92
CA THR A 206 8.57 -23.63 10.06
C THR A 206 8.88 -23.20 11.50
N HIS A 207 9.86 -22.31 11.67
CA HIS A 207 10.40 -21.92 12.98
C HIS A 207 9.61 -20.78 13.67
N LEU A 208 8.29 -20.70 13.46
CA LEU A 208 7.49 -19.57 13.96
C LEU A 208 7.54 -19.47 15.50
N GLY A 209 7.87 -18.27 15.98
CA GLY A 209 8.01 -17.94 17.39
C GLY A 209 9.34 -18.35 18.02
N GLN A 210 10.28 -18.94 17.25
CA GLN A 210 11.63 -19.26 17.72
C GLN A 210 12.45 -17.97 17.91
N PHE A 211 12.67 -17.21 16.84
CA PHE A 211 13.41 -15.95 16.91
C PHE A 211 12.52 -14.80 17.39
N SER A 212 13.02 -14.04 18.38
CA SER A 212 12.24 -13.06 19.12
C SER A 212 13.14 -12.02 19.79
N HIS A 213 12.64 -10.83 20.10
CA HIS A 213 13.36 -9.92 21.03
C HIS A 213 12.98 -10.17 22.50
N GLY A 214 11.95 -10.99 22.77
CA GLY A 214 11.48 -11.32 24.12
C GLY A 214 12.00 -12.64 24.67
N THR A 215 13.21 -13.08 24.30
CA THR A 215 13.82 -14.33 24.80
C THR A 215 15.32 -14.19 24.99
N ALA A 216 15.88 -14.94 25.96
CA ALA A 216 17.33 -15.07 26.15
C ALA A 216 17.97 -16.00 25.09
N TYR A 217 17.28 -17.08 24.72
CA TYR A 217 17.68 -18.00 23.64
C TYR A 217 17.00 -17.60 22.33
N ASN A 218 17.68 -17.77 21.18
CA ASN A 218 17.20 -17.30 19.87
C ASN A 218 16.84 -15.80 19.85
N PHE A 219 17.57 -14.99 20.62
CA PHE A 219 17.39 -13.54 20.65
C PHE A 219 17.70 -12.94 19.27
N LEU A 220 16.75 -12.25 18.64
CA LEU A 220 16.87 -11.78 17.26
C LEU A 220 17.98 -10.71 17.07
N SER A 221 18.48 -10.13 18.15
CA SER A 221 19.65 -9.22 18.14
C SER A 221 20.92 -9.82 18.75
N ALA A 222 20.96 -11.14 19.00
CA ALA A 222 22.21 -11.89 19.22
C ALA A 222 22.85 -12.27 17.87
N ALA A 223 24.08 -12.79 17.91
CA ALA A 223 24.86 -13.13 16.71
C ALA A 223 24.07 -13.94 15.67
N GLU A 224 23.44 -15.06 16.07
CA GLU A 224 22.60 -15.90 15.19
C GLU A 224 21.47 -15.12 14.52
N GLY A 225 20.78 -14.26 15.28
CA GLY A 225 19.72 -13.38 14.75
C GLY A 225 20.25 -12.32 13.79
N THR A 226 21.46 -11.81 14.00
CA THR A 226 22.11 -10.88 13.07
C THR A 226 22.60 -11.56 11.79
N GLU A 227 23.09 -12.80 11.84
CA GLU A 227 23.40 -13.59 10.63
C GLU A 227 22.14 -13.97 9.87
N LEU A 228 21.06 -14.33 10.57
CA LEU A 228 19.73 -14.52 9.97
C LEU A 228 19.28 -13.24 9.25
N ALA A 229 19.39 -12.08 9.89
CA ALA A 229 18.99 -10.80 9.30
C ALA A 229 19.79 -10.41 8.04
N LYS A 230 21.08 -10.77 7.92
CA LYS A 230 21.86 -10.56 6.68
C LYS A 230 21.30 -11.31 5.47
N ASN A 231 20.56 -12.40 5.70
CA ASN A 231 19.92 -13.18 4.64
C ASN A 231 18.59 -12.58 4.15
N PHE A 232 18.08 -11.53 4.82
CA PHE A 232 16.86 -10.83 4.42
C PHE A 232 17.14 -9.94 3.20
N LYS A 233 16.96 -10.48 1.99
CA LYS A 233 17.11 -9.74 0.72
C LYS A 233 15.95 -8.74 0.47
N LEU A 234 15.63 -7.91 1.45
CA LEU A 234 14.57 -6.91 1.38
C LEU A 234 15.12 -5.60 0.79
N PRO A 235 14.55 -5.03 -0.28
CA PRO A 235 14.97 -3.75 -0.82
C PRO A 235 14.73 -2.60 0.17
N ASN A 236 15.48 -1.51 0.02
CA ASN A 236 15.27 -0.28 0.80
C ASN A 236 13.83 0.25 0.60
N PRO A 237 13.05 0.55 1.68
CA PRO A 237 11.68 1.03 1.57
C PRO A 237 11.48 2.24 0.66
N ILE A 238 12.46 3.15 0.56
CA ILE A 238 12.38 4.31 -0.35
C ILE A 238 12.28 3.83 -1.80
N LYS A 239 13.12 2.88 -2.21
CA LYS A 239 13.10 2.28 -3.56
C LYS A 239 11.82 1.49 -3.84
N LEU A 240 11.21 0.90 -2.81
CA LEU A 240 9.90 0.26 -2.92
C LEU A 240 8.81 1.33 -3.13
N ALA A 241 8.84 2.43 -2.39
CA ALA A 241 7.86 3.51 -2.48
C ALA A 241 7.93 4.25 -3.83
N ASP A 242 9.14 4.50 -4.34
CA ASP A 242 9.36 5.04 -5.69
C ASP A 242 8.81 4.11 -6.78
N LYS A 243 9.03 2.80 -6.64
CA LYS A 243 8.52 1.79 -7.60
C LYS A 243 7.00 1.66 -7.53
N LEU A 244 6.40 1.74 -6.34
CA LEU A 244 4.95 1.76 -6.13
C LEU A 244 4.32 3.02 -6.73
N LYS A 245 4.87 4.20 -6.42
CA LYS A 245 4.48 5.48 -7.01
C LYS A 245 4.55 5.46 -8.53
N LYS A 246 5.59 4.84 -9.12
CA LYS A 246 5.69 4.67 -10.57
C LYS A 246 4.61 3.74 -11.13
N LYS A 247 4.36 2.58 -10.53
CA LYS A 247 3.30 1.64 -10.95
C LYS A 247 1.92 2.32 -10.95
N LEU A 248 1.52 2.91 -9.82
CA LEU A 248 0.24 3.61 -9.67
C LEU A 248 0.09 4.82 -10.61
N LEU A 249 1.19 5.46 -11.02
CA LEU A 249 1.17 6.52 -12.04
C LEU A 249 1.04 5.97 -13.47
N SER A 250 1.65 4.83 -13.80
CA SER A 250 1.49 4.18 -15.10
C SER A 250 0.14 3.46 -15.28
N GLU A 251 -0.56 3.22 -14.17
CA GLU A 251 -1.88 2.56 -14.09
C GLU A 251 -3.01 3.57 -13.77
N ALA A 252 -2.71 4.87 -13.82
CA ALA A 252 -3.73 5.91 -13.83
C ALA A 252 -4.42 5.90 -15.21
N PRO A 253 -5.77 5.86 -15.29
CA PRO A 253 -6.46 5.89 -16.58
C PRO A 253 -6.03 7.10 -17.41
N THR A 254 -5.67 6.86 -18.67
CA THR A 254 -5.67 7.92 -19.69
C THR A 254 -7.06 8.57 -19.68
N PRO A 255 -7.18 9.89 -19.58
CA PRO A 255 -8.48 10.53 -19.62
C PRO A 255 -9.15 10.25 -20.97
N ASP A 256 -10.28 9.54 -20.94
CA ASP A 256 -11.19 9.43 -22.08
C ASP A 256 -11.88 10.78 -22.29
N TRP A 257 -11.13 11.71 -22.87
CA TRP A 257 -11.69 12.83 -23.59
C TRP A 257 -12.29 12.27 -24.88
N GLU A 258 -13.55 11.81 -24.80
CA GLU A 258 -14.36 11.66 -26.01
C GLU A 258 -14.32 12.99 -26.76
N VAL A 259 -13.78 12.96 -27.98
CA VAL A 259 -13.82 14.11 -28.87
C VAL A 259 -15.26 14.25 -29.33
N LEU A 260 -15.99 15.15 -28.67
CA LEU A 260 -17.35 15.52 -29.09
C LEU A 260 -17.28 16.05 -30.52
N ASP A 261 -18.02 15.43 -31.44
CA ASP A 261 -18.17 15.94 -32.81
C ASP A 261 -18.72 17.38 -32.77
N ASP A 262 -18.19 18.25 -33.63
CA ASP A 262 -18.52 19.70 -33.68
C ASP A 262 -20.03 19.98 -33.86
N ASP A 263 -20.79 19.01 -34.37
CA ASP A 263 -22.24 19.09 -34.54
C ASP A 263 -23.03 19.11 -33.22
N ALA A 264 -22.44 18.65 -32.10
CA ALA A 264 -23.10 18.62 -30.79
C ALA A 264 -23.45 20.02 -30.22
N TRP A 265 -22.90 21.09 -30.79
CA TRP A 265 -23.16 22.49 -30.41
C TRP A 265 -23.96 23.28 -31.46
N LYS A 266 -24.47 22.63 -32.52
CA LYS A 266 -25.35 23.30 -33.49
C LYS A 266 -26.73 23.54 -32.90
N VAL A 267 -26.97 24.79 -32.53
CA VAL A 267 -28.31 25.29 -32.18
C VAL A 267 -29.22 25.13 -33.40
N GLU A 268 -30.30 24.36 -33.27
CA GLU A 268 -31.32 24.25 -34.32
C GLU A 268 -32.12 25.55 -34.45
N GLU A 269 -31.65 26.47 -35.30
CA GLU A 269 -32.44 27.61 -35.78
C GLU A 269 -33.62 27.10 -36.62
N THR A 270 -34.77 26.88 -35.99
CA THR A 270 -35.99 26.38 -36.63
C THR A 270 -36.67 27.43 -37.53
N PRO A 271 -36.71 27.27 -38.87
CA PRO A 271 -37.37 28.22 -39.76
C PRO A 271 -38.81 27.77 -40.08
N VAL A 272 -39.77 28.67 -39.95
CA VAL A 272 -41.19 28.36 -40.19
C VAL A 272 -41.54 28.46 -41.69
N GLY A 273 -41.65 27.32 -42.37
CA GLY A 273 -42.76 27.04 -43.29
C GLY A 273 -42.59 27.16 -44.82
N LYS A 274 -42.69 25.98 -45.47
CA LYS A 274 -43.19 25.75 -46.87
C LYS A 274 -42.27 26.28 -48.02
N PRO A 275 -42.58 26.04 -49.33
CA PRO A 275 -42.17 24.78 -49.98
C PRO A 275 -41.62 24.94 -51.44
N SER A 276 -41.47 23.80 -52.13
CA SER A 276 -41.48 23.56 -53.60
C SER A 276 -40.25 23.83 -54.51
N GLU A 277 -40.04 22.86 -55.39
CA GLU A 277 -39.48 22.86 -56.78
C GLU A 277 -38.05 23.37 -57.12
N ASP A 278 -37.18 22.39 -57.43
CA ASP A 278 -36.66 22.11 -58.79
C ASP A 278 -36.00 23.24 -59.64
N LYS A 279 -34.64 23.29 -59.69
CA LYS A 279 -33.82 23.09 -60.92
C LYS A 279 -32.29 23.38 -60.83
N SER A 280 -31.54 22.60 -61.61
CA SER A 280 -30.23 22.87 -62.29
C SER A 280 -29.00 23.44 -61.55
N SER A 281 -27.99 22.57 -61.33
CA SER A 281 -26.58 22.63 -61.82
C SER A 281 -25.95 23.97 -62.28
N PRO A 282 -24.63 24.22 -62.06
CA PRO A 282 -23.56 23.25 -62.41
C PRO A 282 -22.31 23.17 -61.49
N ARG A 283 -21.38 22.26 -61.85
CA ARG A 283 -20.14 21.90 -61.13
C ARG A 283 -19.02 22.97 -61.17
N ARG A 284 -18.31 23.15 -60.05
CA ARG A 284 -16.89 23.57 -59.94
C ARG A 284 -16.40 23.28 -58.51
N GLY A 285 -15.26 22.67 -58.22
CA GLY A 285 -14.24 21.97 -59.03
C GLY A 285 -13.31 21.15 -58.11
N SER A 286 -12.34 20.42 -58.68
CA SER A 286 -11.32 19.66 -57.91
C SER A 286 -10.54 20.53 -56.92
N SER A 287 -10.02 20.03 -55.79
CA SER A 287 -9.31 18.76 -55.67
C SER A 287 -9.31 18.12 -54.28
N GLY A 288 -9.21 16.78 -54.27
CA GLY A 288 -8.49 16.05 -53.24
C GLY A 288 -7.41 15.20 -53.91
N TRP A 289 -6.23 15.07 -53.30
CA TRP A 289 -5.25 14.02 -53.61
C TRP A 289 -4.19 13.92 -52.49
N MET A 290 -4.03 12.71 -51.95
CA MET A 290 -2.80 12.32 -51.25
C MET A 290 -1.75 11.88 -52.28
N LYS A 291 -0.50 12.38 -52.21
CA LYS A 291 0.68 11.48 -52.17
C LYS A 291 2.02 12.14 -51.81
N VAL A 292 2.58 11.63 -50.72
CA VAL A 292 3.99 11.26 -50.48
C VAL A 292 5.09 11.89 -51.35
N LYS A 293 5.77 12.91 -50.77
CA LYS A 293 7.19 12.92 -50.36
C LYS A 293 8.26 12.33 -51.31
N ASN A 294 9.25 13.15 -51.69
CA ASN A 294 10.63 13.05 -51.17
C ASN A 294 11.60 14.11 -51.75
N ARG A 295 12.35 14.77 -50.87
CA ARG A 295 13.77 14.46 -50.66
C ARG A 295 14.11 14.61 -49.18
#